data_AF-A0A961BY05-F1
#
_entry.id   AF-A0A961BY05-F1
#
_cell.length_a   1.000
_cell.length_b   1.000
_cell.length_c   1.000
_cell.angle_alpha   90.00
_cell.angle_beta   90.00
_cell.angle_gamma   90.00
#
_symmetry.space_group_name_H-M   'P 1'
#
loop_
_entity.id
_entity.type
_entity.pdbx_description
1 polymer ?
#
loop_
_entity_poly.entity_id
_entity_poly.type
_entity_poly.pdbx_seq_one_letter_code
_entity_poly.pdbx_strand_id
1 'polypeptide(L)'
;MSAQSDHDSPSVTIPALTMAVAAGAALALAIAFAPARSGPNCLTQECIEFPYTDVAAYVPTEYWWMYPAAILAPALVVTLVVLRGGVPGRRQPAAWLAILSAVAASVVLGLAYAIQLMVVQPSLVKGEQEVLALWSQYNPHGLFIALENLGYLFACLALVATAWSFPGRGDLRRAIRWWTGRHVVRSRRLRQKAVPAPPFAATNRAAINRS
;
A
#
# COMPACT_ATOMS: atom_id res chain seq x y z
N MET A 1 -31.65 -2.08 23.94
CA MET A 1 -30.69 -1.12 24.54
C MET A 1 -29.41 -1.12 23.71
N SER A 2 -29.00 0.10 23.33
CA SER A 2 -27.82 0.57 22.59
C SER A 2 -27.38 -0.17 21.31
N ALA A 3 -27.70 0.48 20.19
CA ALA A 3 -27.06 0.33 18.89
C ALA A 3 -25.53 0.52 19.01
N GLN A 4 -24.77 -0.50 18.62
CA GLN A 4 -23.34 -0.33 18.31
C GLN A 4 -23.25 0.13 16.85
N SER A 5 -23.31 1.45 16.67
CA SER A 5 -23.10 2.16 15.42
C SER A 5 -21.69 1.95 14.87
N ASP A 6 -21.57 1.62 13.57
CA ASP A 6 -20.58 2.10 12.58
C ASP A 6 -19.22 2.68 13.06
N HIS A 7 -18.53 2.07 14.04
CA HIS A 7 -17.27 2.61 14.57
C HIS A 7 -16.00 2.10 13.86
N ASP A 8 -16.11 1.21 12.87
CA ASP A 8 -14.94 0.57 12.23
C ASP A 8 -14.43 1.24 10.94
N SER A 9 -15.01 2.36 10.49
CA SER A 9 -14.57 3.04 9.25
C SER A 9 -13.47 4.14 9.36
N PRO A 10 -13.23 4.84 10.50
CA PRO A 10 -12.25 5.94 10.53
C PRO A 10 -10.79 5.50 10.66
N SER A 11 -10.52 4.32 11.24
CA SER A 11 -9.15 3.87 11.56
C SER A 11 -8.27 3.59 10.32
N VAL A 12 -8.89 3.14 9.22
CA VAL A 12 -8.21 2.78 7.97
C VAL A 12 -8.18 3.96 6.99
N THR A 13 -9.19 4.82 7.02
CA THR A 13 -9.37 5.89 6.03
C THR A 13 -8.44 7.07 6.25
N ILE A 14 -8.20 7.46 7.51
CA ILE A 14 -7.30 8.56 7.87
C ILE A 14 -5.85 8.32 7.42
N PRO A 15 -5.19 7.19 7.76
CA PRO A 15 -3.81 6.96 7.34
C PRO A 15 -3.67 6.82 5.82
N ALA A 16 -4.66 6.21 5.15
CA ALA A 16 -4.66 6.08 3.69
C ALA A 16 -4.81 7.44 2.99
N LEU A 17 -5.71 8.30 3.47
CA LEU A 17 -5.89 9.65 2.92
C LEU A 17 -4.65 10.50 3.14
N THR A 18 -4.08 10.45 4.35
CA THR A 18 -2.86 11.19 4.69
C THR A 18 -1.69 10.79 3.77
N MET A 19 -1.51 9.49 3.55
CA MET A 19 -0.50 8.96 2.63
C MET A 19 -0.73 9.43 1.20
N ALA A 20 -1.96 9.38 0.70
CA ALA A 20 -2.28 9.83 -0.66
C ALA A 20 -1.98 11.32 -0.87
N VAL A 21 -2.33 12.17 0.11
CA VAL A 21 -2.04 13.61 0.07
C VAL A 21 -0.53 13.85 0.12
N ALA A 22 0.20 13.17 1.00
CA ALA A 22 1.65 13.29 1.09
C ALA A 22 2.35 12.86 -0.21
N ALA A 23 1.90 11.76 -0.83
CA ALA A 23 2.42 11.30 -2.11
C ALA A 23 2.14 12.29 -3.24
N GLY A 24 0.92 12.84 -3.30
CA GLY A 24 0.56 13.87 -4.28
C GLY A 24 1.39 15.15 -4.12
N ALA A 25 1.63 15.59 -2.89
CA ALA A 25 2.49 16.74 -2.61
C ALA A 25 3.94 16.48 -3.00
N ALA A 26 4.49 15.30 -2.68
CA ALA A 26 5.86 14.93 -3.07
C ALA A 26 6.02 14.88 -4.60
N LEU A 27 5.04 14.31 -5.31
CA LEU A 27 5.04 14.29 -6.78
C LEU A 27 4.97 15.72 -7.37
N ALA A 28 4.13 16.59 -6.80
CA ALA A 28 4.03 17.98 -7.24
C ALA A 28 5.37 18.73 -7.05
N LEU A 29 6.08 18.49 -5.94
CA LEU A 29 7.42 19.03 -5.71
C LEU A 29 8.43 18.48 -6.72
N ALA A 30 8.42 17.18 -7.02
CA ALA A 30 9.30 16.59 -8.02
C ALA A 30 9.10 17.23 -9.40
N ILE A 31 7.85 17.39 -9.84
CA ILE A 31 7.52 18.02 -11.13
C ILE A 31 7.95 19.49 -11.15
N ALA A 32 7.78 20.22 -10.04
CA ALA A 32 8.09 21.65 -9.98
C ALA A 32 9.59 21.94 -9.90
N PHE A 33 10.35 21.10 -9.19
CA PHE A 33 11.76 21.37 -8.86
C PHE A 33 12.76 20.49 -9.63
N ALA A 34 12.34 19.42 -10.30
CA ALA A 34 13.23 18.58 -11.09
C ALA A 34 12.69 18.39 -12.52
N PRO A 35 12.70 19.45 -13.35
CA PRO A 35 12.36 19.32 -14.75
C PRO A 35 13.34 18.35 -15.44
N ALA A 36 12.86 17.59 -16.42
CA ALA A 36 13.73 16.73 -17.21
C ALA A 36 14.70 17.58 -18.05
N ARG A 37 15.96 17.67 -17.62
CA ARG A 37 17.00 18.46 -18.30
C ARG A 37 17.96 17.66 -19.17
N SER A 38 17.88 16.34 -19.11
CA SER A 38 18.80 15.47 -19.82
C SER A 38 18.09 14.25 -20.40
N GLY A 39 18.76 13.60 -21.35
CA GLY A 39 18.24 12.43 -22.05
C GLY A 39 17.17 12.75 -23.09
N PRO A 40 16.55 11.71 -23.69
CA PRO A 40 15.66 11.85 -24.85
C PRO A 40 14.38 12.65 -24.57
N ASN A 41 13.97 12.74 -23.31
CA ASN A 41 12.75 13.40 -22.87
C ASN A 41 13.04 14.77 -22.22
N CYS A 42 14.14 15.40 -22.58
CA CYS A 42 14.49 16.74 -22.11
C CYS A 42 13.39 17.76 -22.48
N LEU A 43 12.97 18.54 -21.50
CA LEU A 43 11.89 19.54 -21.60
C LEU A 43 12.40 20.99 -21.60
N THR A 44 13.70 21.18 -21.42
CA THR A 44 14.35 22.50 -21.43
C THR A 44 14.84 22.89 -22.82
N GLN A 45 15.04 24.20 -23.06
CA GLN A 45 15.56 24.69 -24.35
C GLN A 45 16.99 24.21 -24.63
N GLU A 46 17.79 24.08 -23.57
CA GLU A 46 19.12 23.50 -23.62
C GLU A 46 19.13 22.23 -22.78
N CYS A 47 19.50 21.12 -23.41
CA CYS A 47 19.61 19.82 -22.77
C CYS A 47 21.03 19.60 -22.29
N ILE A 48 21.16 19.09 -21.09
CA ILE A 48 22.47 18.81 -20.48
C ILE A 48 22.97 17.50 -21.07
N GLU A 49 24.04 17.60 -21.82
CA GLU A 49 24.73 16.46 -22.42
C GLU A 49 25.87 15.96 -21.54
N PHE A 50 26.33 14.74 -21.83
CA PHE A 50 27.55 14.21 -21.23
C PHE A 50 28.71 15.17 -21.54
N PRO A 51 29.56 15.56 -20.57
CA PRO A 51 29.80 14.94 -19.26
C PRO A 51 29.02 15.53 -18.06
N TYR A 52 27.94 16.29 -18.28
CA TYR A 52 27.09 16.87 -17.23
C TYR A 52 27.80 17.86 -16.30
N THR A 53 28.81 18.58 -16.78
CA THR A 53 29.62 19.54 -15.99
C THR A 53 28.81 20.69 -15.42
N ASP A 54 27.77 21.11 -16.15
CA ASP A 54 27.04 22.34 -15.86
C ASP A 54 25.93 22.14 -14.81
N VAL A 55 25.76 20.90 -14.33
CA VAL A 55 24.67 20.54 -13.40
C VAL A 55 24.86 21.11 -12.00
N ALA A 56 26.08 21.53 -11.65
CA ALA A 56 26.38 22.17 -10.36
C ALA A 56 25.59 23.47 -10.16
N ALA A 57 25.18 24.15 -11.24
CA ALA A 57 24.35 25.36 -11.19
C ALA A 57 22.94 25.11 -10.60
N TYR A 58 22.49 23.85 -10.58
CA TYR A 58 21.15 23.47 -10.13
C TYR A 58 21.13 22.91 -8.69
N VAL A 59 22.29 22.77 -8.07
CA VAL A 59 22.44 22.39 -6.67
C VAL A 59 22.19 23.60 -5.77
N PRO A 60 21.38 23.50 -4.69
CA PRO A 60 20.68 22.32 -4.18
C PRO A 60 19.21 22.20 -4.63
N THR A 61 18.72 23.15 -5.42
CA THR A 61 17.29 23.32 -5.71
C THR A 61 16.67 22.06 -6.30
N GLU A 62 17.34 21.42 -7.26
CA GLU A 62 16.81 20.21 -7.93
C GLU A 62 16.92 18.94 -7.09
N TYR A 63 17.46 19.03 -5.88
CA TYR A 63 17.54 17.92 -4.91
C TYR A 63 16.48 18.03 -3.81
N TRP A 64 15.76 19.16 -3.71
CA TRP A 64 14.78 19.38 -2.65
C TRP A 64 13.61 18.38 -2.63
N TRP A 65 13.19 17.89 -3.80
CA TRP A 65 12.12 16.90 -3.90
C TRP A 65 12.52 15.53 -3.34
N MET A 66 13.81 15.22 -3.24
CA MET A 66 14.28 13.94 -2.72
C MET A 66 14.05 13.80 -1.22
N TYR A 67 14.05 14.91 -0.46
CA TYR A 67 13.78 14.87 0.98
C TYR A 67 12.37 14.35 1.32
N PRO A 68 11.27 14.92 0.77
CA PRO A 68 9.95 14.37 1.01
C PRO A 68 9.79 12.97 0.39
N ALA A 69 10.40 12.68 -0.76
CA ALA A 69 10.35 11.34 -1.37
C ALA A 69 11.03 10.28 -0.48
N ALA A 70 12.18 10.59 0.12
CA ALA A 70 12.90 9.71 1.04
C ALA A 70 12.11 9.42 2.32
N ILE A 71 11.28 10.37 2.79
CA ILE A 71 10.40 10.18 3.96
C ILE A 71 9.14 9.40 3.58
N LEU A 72 8.63 9.59 2.36
CA LEU A 72 7.40 8.97 1.90
C LEU A 72 7.50 7.44 1.85
N ALA A 73 8.63 6.90 1.39
CA ALA A 73 8.82 5.45 1.26
C ALA A 73 8.75 4.68 2.60
N PRO A 74 9.42 5.08 3.69
CA PRO A 74 9.23 4.44 5.00
C PRO A 74 7.85 4.75 5.60
N ALA A 75 7.26 5.93 5.35
CA ALA A 75 5.90 6.23 5.78
C ALA A 75 4.87 5.28 5.14
N LEU A 76 5.11 4.84 3.90
CA LEU A 76 4.28 3.82 3.23
C LEU A 76 4.34 2.50 4.00
N VAL A 77 5.53 2.06 4.42
CA VAL A 77 5.69 0.85 5.25
C VAL A 77 4.86 0.95 6.53
N VAL A 78 5.01 2.05 7.27
CA VAL A 78 4.26 2.29 8.52
C VAL A 78 2.75 2.24 8.26
N THR A 79 2.29 2.90 7.19
CA THR A 79 0.89 2.90 6.79
C THR A 79 0.38 1.49 6.53
N LEU A 80 1.11 0.68 5.74
CA LEU A 80 0.70 -0.69 5.43
C LEU A 80 0.72 -1.61 6.65
N VAL A 81 1.64 -1.41 7.60
CA VAL A 81 1.67 -2.13 8.87
C VAL A 81 0.42 -1.82 9.70
N VAL A 82 0.02 -0.55 9.79
CA VAL A 82 -1.21 -0.14 10.49
C VAL A 82 -2.46 -0.72 9.82
N LEU A 83 -2.53 -0.63 8.48
CA LEU A 83 -3.67 -1.12 7.71
C LEU A 83 -3.86 -2.63 7.77
N ARG A 84 -2.78 -3.39 7.99
CA ARG A 84 -2.82 -4.86 8.02
C ARG A 84 -3.78 -5.43 9.07
N GLY A 85 -3.98 -4.74 10.19
CA GLY A 85 -4.93 -5.17 11.23
C GLY A 85 -6.36 -5.33 10.73
N GLY A 86 -6.76 -4.59 9.68
CA GLY A 86 -8.08 -4.66 9.06
C GLY A 86 -8.23 -5.71 7.95
N VAL A 87 -7.18 -6.48 7.63
CA VAL A 87 -7.20 -7.42 6.49
C VAL A 87 -7.79 -8.79 6.90
N PRO A 88 -8.81 -9.31 6.17
CA PRO A 88 -9.38 -10.62 6.45
C PRO A 88 -8.33 -11.74 6.37
N GLY A 89 -8.42 -12.75 7.25
CA GLY A 89 -7.45 -13.84 7.35
C GLY A 89 -7.06 -14.49 6.01
N ARG A 90 -8.03 -14.69 5.10
CA ARG A 90 -7.81 -15.27 3.76
C ARG A 90 -6.90 -14.43 2.85
N ARG A 91 -6.75 -13.12 3.12
CA ARG A 91 -5.95 -12.17 2.32
C ARG A 91 -4.70 -11.68 3.03
N GLN A 92 -4.37 -12.22 4.20
CA GLN A 92 -3.14 -11.93 4.94
C GLN A 92 -1.86 -12.11 4.10
N PRO A 93 -1.75 -13.11 3.19
CA PRO A 93 -0.59 -13.21 2.31
C PRO A 93 -0.41 -11.98 1.41
N ALA A 94 -1.49 -11.39 0.90
CA ALA A 94 -1.42 -10.18 0.07
C ALA A 94 -0.99 -8.95 0.88
N ALA A 95 -1.43 -8.83 2.14
CA ALA A 95 -0.99 -7.75 3.03
C ALA A 95 0.50 -7.86 3.37
N TRP A 96 1.00 -9.07 3.57
CA TRP A 96 2.43 -9.29 3.75
C TRP A 96 3.24 -8.98 2.49
N LEU A 97 2.77 -9.41 1.32
CA LEU A 97 3.40 -9.06 0.05
C LEU A 97 3.48 -7.53 -0.12
N ALA A 98 2.42 -6.81 0.26
CA ALA A 98 2.40 -5.35 0.24
C ALA A 98 3.48 -4.74 1.14
N ILE A 99 3.57 -5.19 2.40
CA ILE A 99 4.57 -4.71 3.36
C ILE A 99 5.99 -5.03 2.90
N LEU A 100 6.26 -6.26 2.47
CA LEU A 100 7.60 -6.67 2.01
C LEU A 100 8.04 -5.87 0.78
N SER A 101 7.12 -5.62 -0.16
CA SER A 101 7.40 -4.79 -1.33
C SER A 101 7.65 -3.33 -0.94
N ALA A 102 6.87 -2.78 0.00
CA ALA A 102 7.10 -1.42 0.49
C ALA A 102 8.43 -1.28 1.24
N VAL A 103 8.86 -2.30 2.00
CA VAL A 103 10.18 -2.32 2.65
C VAL A 103 11.29 -2.34 1.60
N ALA A 104 11.18 -3.19 0.57
CA ALA A 104 12.13 -3.21 -0.54
C ALA A 104 12.21 -1.84 -1.24
N ALA A 105 11.06 -1.22 -1.54
CA ALA A 105 11.00 0.12 -2.10
C ALA A 105 11.69 1.16 -1.20
N SER A 106 11.39 1.13 0.10
CA SER A 106 11.98 2.06 1.08
C SER A 106 13.49 1.94 1.18
N VAL A 107 14.04 0.73 1.13
CA VAL A 107 15.49 0.52 1.17
C VAL A 107 16.14 1.00 -0.13
N VAL A 108 15.60 0.59 -1.29
CA VAL A 108 16.17 0.94 -2.59
C VAL A 108 16.12 2.44 -2.84
N LEU A 109 14.97 3.09 -2.66
CA LEU A 109 14.81 4.54 -2.83
C LEU A 109 15.60 5.31 -1.77
N GLY A 110 15.58 4.85 -0.51
CA GLY A 110 16.33 5.49 0.57
C GLY A 110 17.83 5.53 0.30
N LEU A 111 18.41 4.42 -0.19
CA LEU A 111 19.82 4.37 -0.57
C LEU A 111 20.12 5.23 -1.80
N ALA A 112 19.27 5.18 -2.84
CA ALA A 112 19.45 5.99 -4.04
C ALA A 112 19.44 7.49 -3.72
N TYR A 113 18.48 7.96 -2.92
CA TYR A 113 18.40 9.36 -2.50
C TYR A 113 19.51 9.75 -1.52
N ALA A 114 19.92 8.85 -0.62
CA ALA A 114 21.07 9.11 0.24
C ALA A 114 22.34 9.33 -0.58
N ILE A 115 22.58 8.54 -1.62
CA ILE A 115 23.73 8.72 -2.52
C ILE A 115 23.65 10.08 -3.24
N GLN A 116 22.47 10.47 -3.73
CA GLN A 116 22.30 11.78 -4.36
C GLN A 116 22.63 12.95 -3.42
N LEU A 117 22.06 12.91 -2.22
CA LEU A 117 22.16 14.02 -1.26
C LEU A 117 23.51 14.07 -0.54
N MET A 118 24.10 12.91 -0.24
CA MET A 118 25.30 12.83 0.60
C MET A 118 26.59 12.59 -0.18
N VAL A 119 26.51 12.14 -1.44
CA VAL A 119 27.68 11.84 -2.27
C VAL A 119 27.69 12.72 -3.53
N VAL A 120 26.66 12.63 -4.38
CA VAL A 120 26.64 13.34 -5.67
C VAL A 120 26.61 14.85 -5.48
N GLN A 121 25.70 15.35 -4.63
CA GLN A 121 25.54 16.79 -4.41
C GLN A 121 26.83 17.43 -3.84
N PRO A 122 27.50 16.90 -2.79
CA PRO A 122 28.77 17.45 -2.33
C PRO A 122 29.90 17.36 -3.36
N SER A 123 29.99 16.25 -4.11
CA SER A 123 30.99 16.09 -5.17
C SER A 123 30.82 17.13 -6.29
N LEU A 124 29.57 17.45 -6.66
CA LEU A 124 29.26 18.51 -7.63
C LEU A 124 29.75 19.88 -7.19
N VAL A 125 29.52 20.25 -5.92
CA VAL A 125 29.97 21.54 -5.37
C VAL A 125 31.51 21.63 -5.34
N LYS A 126 32.19 20.49 -5.22
CA LYS A 126 33.66 20.41 -5.26
C LYS A 126 34.24 20.30 -6.69
N GLY A 127 33.39 20.17 -7.70
CA GLY A 127 33.83 19.94 -9.09
C GLY A 127 34.36 18.52 -9.35
N GLU A 128 34.05 17.55 -8.50
CA GLU A 128 34.40 16.14 -8.67
C GLU A 128 33.43 15.48 -9.66
N GLN A 129 33.89 15.20 -10.88
CA GLN A 129 33.03 14.76 -11.99
C GLN A 129 32.95 13.24 -12.17
N GLU A 130 33.87 12.48 -11.57
CA GLU A 130 33.95 11.02 -11.72
C GLU A 130 32.65 10.31 -11.29
N VAL A 131 31.96 10.89 -10.31
CA VAL A 131 30.71 10.36 -9.74
C VAL A 131 29.52 10.56 -10.68
N LEU A 132 29.61 11.49 -11.64
CA LEU A 132 28.48 11.92 -12.47
C LEU A 132 28.07 10.88 -13.50
N ALA A 133 29.04 10.14 -14.05
CA ALA A 133 28.76 9.13 -15.05
C ALA A 133 27.91 7.98 -14.50
N LEU A 134 28.10 7.55 -13.24
CA LEU A 134 27.37 6.40 -12.71
C LEU A 134 26.19 6.80 -11.82
N TRP A 135 26.36 7.82 -10.99
CA TRP A 135 25.44 8.09 -9.90
C TRP A 135 24.58 9.33 -10.12
N SER A 136 24.85 10.17 -11.11
CA SER A 136 24.06 11.40 -11.30
C SER A 136 22.62 11.11 -11.73
N GLN A 137 21.66 11.88 -11.19
CA GLN A 137 20.30 11.92 -11.70
C GLN A 137 20.21 12.45 -13.14
N TYR A 138 21.24 13.19 -13.58
CA TYR A 138 21.29 13.75 -14.92
C TYR A 138 21.77 12.73 -15.97
N ASN A 139 22.30 11.56 -15.56
CA ASN A 139 22.56 10.48 -16.50
C ASN A 139 21.30 9.60 -16.65
N PRO A 140 20.60 9.63 -17.81
CA PRO A 140 19.42 8.80 -18.04
C PRO A 140 19.72 7.29 -18.03
N HIS A 141 20.98 6.91 -18.24
CA HIS A 141 21.48 5.54 -18.17
C HIS A 141 22.23 5.25 -16.86
N GLY A 142 22.21 6.18 -15.90
CA GLY A 142 22.91 6.08 -14.63
C GLY A 142 22.31 4.99 -13.73
N LEU A 143 23.15 4.47 -12.84
CA LEU A 143 22.75 3.48 -11.84
C LEU A 143 21.71 4.06 -10.87
N PHE A 144 21.75 5.37 -10.59
CA PHE A 144 20.73 6.03 -9.81
C PHE A 144 19.33 5.89 -10.43
N ILE A 145 19.16 6.22 -11.71
CA ILE A 145 17.87 6.12 -12.41
C ILE A 145 17.39 4.66 -12.44
N ALA A 146 18.31 3.71 -12.64
CA ALA A 146 17.97 2.28 -12.59
C ALA A 146 17.45 1.84 -11.20
N LEU A 147 18.13 2.26 -10.13
CA LEU A 147 17.72 1.95 -8.75
C LEU A 147 16.40 2.65 -8.39
N GLU A 148 16.22 3.90 -8.81
CA GLU A 148 14.99 4.64 -8.58
C GLU A 148 13.79 3.95 -9.25
N ASN A 149 13.92 3.59 -10.52
CA ASN A 149 12.88 2.84 -11.23
C ASN A 149 12.55 1.50 -10.57
N LEU A 150 13.57 0.78 -10.08
CA LEU A 150 13.38 -0.46 -9.33
C LEU A 150 12.64 -0.23 -8.01
N GLY A 151 12.98 0.84 -7.29
CA GLY A 151 12.30 1.27 -6.08
C GLY A 151 10.83 1.59 -6.33
N TYR A 152 10.51 2.34 -7.38
CA TYR A 152 9.14 2.62 -7.79
C TYR A 152 8.38 1.37 -8.23
N LEU A 153 9.04 0.41 -8.90
CA LEU A 153 8.43 -0.87 -9.24
C LEU A 153 7.96 -1.63 -7.98
N PHE A 154 8.80 -1.67 -6.93
CA PHE A 154 8.41 -2.26 -5.65
C PHE A 154 7.29 -1.48 -4.96
N ALA A 155 7.29 -0.15 -5.04
CA ALA A 155 6.20 0.66 -4.52
C ALA A 155 4.87 0.37 -5.24
N CYS A 156 4.89 0.25 -6.57
CA CYS A 156 3.73 -0.15 -7.37
C CYS A 156 3.22 -1.54 -6.97
N LEU A 157 4.11 -2.51 -6.79
CA LEU A 157 3.75 -3.85 -6.32
C LEU A 157 3.09 -3.78 -4.93
N ALA A 158 3.61 -2.93 -4.03
CA ALA A 158 3.04 -2.72 -2.71
C ALA A 158 1.59 -2.19 -2.79
N LEU A 159 1.34 -1.20 -3.66
CA LEU A 159 0.01 -0.62 -3.85
C LEU A 159 -0.98 -1.62 -4.46
N VAL A 160 -0.55 -2.40 -5.46
CA VAL A 160 -1.39 -3.46 -6.07
C VAL A 160 -1.74 -4.55 -5.05
N ALA A 161 -0.77 -5.03 -4.28
CA ALA A 161 -0.99 -6.02 -3.24
C ALA A 161 -1.90 -5.48 -2.11
N THR A 162 -1.79 -4.19 -1.80
CA THR A 162 -2.70 -3.50 -0.86
C THR A 162 -4.13 -3.46 -1.41
N ALA A 163 -4.31 -3.08 -2.68
CA ALA A 163 -5.62 -3.06 -3.32
C ALA A 163 -6.27 -4.46 -3.34
N TRP A 164 -5.49 -5.53 -3.56
CA TRP A 164 -5.98 -6.90 -3.47
C TRP A 164 -6.33 -7.33 -2.05
N SER A 165 -5.72 -6.74 -1.03
CA SER A 165 -5.98 -7.06 0.38
C SER A 165 -7.37 -6.58 0.84
N PHE A 166 -7.90 -5.49 0.27
CA PHE A 166 -9.18 -4.89 0.63
C PHE A 166 -10.22 -5.00 -0.51
N PRO A 167 -11.19 -5.92 -0.44
CA PRO A 167 -12.25 -5.95 -1.43
C PRO A 167 -13.23 -4.78 -1.23
N GLY A 168 -13.67 -4.16 -2.32
CA GLY A 168 -14.61 -3.04 -2.28
C GLY A 168 -15.96 -3.35 -1.60
N ARG A 169 -16.73 -2.28 -1.31
CA ARG A 169 -17.97 -2.23 -0.49
C ARG A 169 -19.04 -3.31 -0.79
N GLY A 170 -19.00 -3.98 -1.95
CA GLY A 170 -19.93 -5.07 -2.30
C GLY A 170 -19.62 -6.44 -1.69
N ASP A 171 -18.38 -6.68 -1.24
CA ASP A 171 -17.93 -8.01 -0.79
C ASP A 171 -18.22 -8.26 0.69
N LEU A 172 -18.33 -7.22 1.51
CA LEU A 172 -18.71 -7.34 2.93
C LEU A 172 -20.16 -7.82 3.06
N ARG A 173 -21.10 -7.29 2.27
CA ARG A 173 -22.50 -7.79 2.22
C ARG A 173 -22.60 -9.21 1.67
N ARG A 174 -21.66 -9.62 0.83
CA ARG A 174 -21.57 -10.98 0.26
C ARG A 174 -20.98 -11.96 1.28
N ALA A 175 -19.95 -11.54 2.00
CA ALA A 175 -19.34 -12.27 3.10
C ALA A 175 -20.29 -12.39 4.30
N ILE A 176 -21.02 -11.34 4.65
CA ILE A 176 -22.07 -11.35 5.70
C ILE A 176 -23.22 -12.25 5.29
N ARG A 177 -23.68 -12.25 4.03
CA ARG A 177 -24.68 -13.22 3.53
C ARG A 177 -24.16 -14.65 3.56
N TRP A 178 -22.88 -14.85 3.26
CA TRP A 178 -22.27 -16.17 3.31
C TRP A 178 -22.09 -16.68 4.75
N TRP A 179 -21.78 -15.76 5.68
CA TRP A 179 -21.62 -16.04 7.11
C TRP A 179 -22.97 -16.28 7.80
N THR A 180 -23.96 -15.42 7.56
CA THR A 180 -25.34 -15.63 8.03
C THR A 180 -25.98 -16.87 7.38
N GLY A 181 -25.69 -17.14 6.09
CA GLY A 181 -26.10 -18.37 5.40
C GLY A 181 -25.52 -19.65 6.04
N ARG A 182 -24.27 -19.63 6.50
CA ARG A 182 -23.66 -20.77 7.21
C ARG A 182 -24.20 -20.97 8.63
N HIS A 183 -24.53 -19.91 9.35
CA HIS A 183 -25.08 -20.01 10.72
C HIS A 183 -26.53 -20.52 10.75
N VAL A 184 -27.36 -20.15 9.77
CA VAL A 184 -28.75 -20.64 9.67
C VAL A 184 -28.82 -22.13 9.30
N VAL A 185 -27.88 -22.64 8.48
CA VAL A 185 -27.84 -24.07 8.12
C VAL A 185 -27.28 -24.93 9.26
N ARG A 186 -26.34 -24.40 10.08
CA ARG A 186 -25.75 -25.14 11.21
C ARG A 186 -26.70 -25.22 12.42
N SER A 187 -27.59 -24.23 12.63
CA SER A 187 -28.56 -24.25 13.74
C SER A 187 -29.77 -25.18 13.51
N ARG A 188 -30.21 -25.37 12.25
CA ARG A 188 -31.28 -26.33 11.93
C ARG A 188 -30.85 -27.79 12.12
N ARG A 189 -29.59 -28.11 11.81
CA ARG A 189 -29.05 -29.47 11.90
C ARG A 189 -28.83 -29.94 13.35
N LEU A 190 -28.65 -29.02 14.29
CA LEU A 190 -28.54 -29.33 15.73
C LEU A 190 -29.92 -29.44 16.41
N ARG A 191 -30.93 -28.68 15.96
CA ARG A 191 -32.32 -28.84 16.46
C ARG A 191 -32.98 -30.16 15.99
N GLN A 192 -32.66 -30.67 14.81
CA GLN A 192 -33.20 -31.96 14.35
C GLN A 192 -32.60 -33.18 15.05
N LYS A 193 -31.37 -33.09 15.57
CA LYS A 193 -30.76 -34.20 16.34
C LYS A 193 -31.19 -34.25 17.82
N ALA A 194 -31.85 -33.20 18.32
CA ALA A 194 -32.18 -33.05 19.74
C ALA A 194 -33.65 -33.34 20.07
N VAL A 195 -34.46 -33.84 19.13
CA VAL A 195 -35.83 -34.30 19.43
C VAL A 195 -35.81 -35.81 19.63
N PRO A 196 -35.82 -36.31 20.88
CA PRO A 196 -36.08 -37.73 21.13
C PRO A 196 -37.51 -38.06 20.69
N ALA A 197 -37.67 -39.20 20.03
CA ALA A 197 -38.98 -39.73 19.64
C ALA A 197 -39.86 -39.94 20.89
N PRO A 198 -41.14 -39.53 20.88
CA PRO A 198 -42.04 -39.81 21.99
C PRO A 198 -42.27 -41.32 22.10
N PRO A 199 -42.20 -41.92 23.30
CA PRO A 199 -42.58 -43.30 23.50
C PRO A 199 -44.09 -43.45 23.29
N PHE A 200 -44.45 -44.39 22.44
CA PHE A 200 -45.81 -44.90 22.29
C PHE A 200 -46.40 -45.28 23.66
N ALA A 201 -47.48 -44.60 24.04
CA ALA A 201 -48.53 -45.14 24.91
C ALA A 201 -49.83 -44.85 24.16
N ALA A 202 -50.28 -45.73 23.24
CA ALA A 202 -50.95 -46.99 23.54
C ALA A 202 -51.97 -46.87 24.68
N THR A 203 -53.23 -47.12 24.30
CA THR A 203 -54.38 -47.51 25.14
C THR A 203 -55.04 -46.45 26.03
N ASN A 204 -56.12 -45.83 25.53
CA ASN A 204 -57.41 -45.91 26.20
C ASN A 204 -58.56 -45.54 25.24
N ARG A 205 -59.17 -46.59 24.68
CA ARG A 205 -60.40 -46.53 23.89
C ARG A 205 -61.42 -47.45 24.57
N ALA A 206 -62.01 -46.99 25.67
CA ALA A 206 -63.23 -47.57 26.24
C ALA A 206 -63.78 -46.63 27.32
N ALA A 207 -65.11 -46.56 27.40
CA ALA A 207 -65.91 -45.96 28.47
C ALA A 207 -66.19 -44.44 28.41
N ILE A 208 -66.94 -43.99 27.41
CA ILE A 208 -67.99 -42.99 27.62
C ILE A 208 -69.25 -43.46 26.87
N ASN A 209 -69.98 -44.38 27.49
CA ASN A 209 -71.40 -44.59 27.22
C ASN A 209 -72.03 -45.25 28.46
N ARG A 210 -72.51 -44.42 29.40
CA ARG A 210 -73.50 -44.75 30.45
C ARG A 210 -73.75 -43.50 31.30
N SER A 211 -74.84 -42.79 30.99
CA SER A 211 -75.85 -42.25 31.92
C SER A 211 -76.70 -41.24 31.17
#